data_AF-A0A4R1F4E3-F1
#
_entry.id   AF-A0A4R1F4E3-F1
#
_cell.length_a   1.000
_cell.length_b   1.000
_cell.length_c   1.000
_cell.angle_alpha   90.00
_cell.angle_beta   90.00
_cell.angle_gamma   90.00
#
_symmetry.space_group_name_H-M   'P 1'
#
loop_
_entity.id
_entity.type
_entity.pdbx_description
1 polymer ?
#
loop_
_entity_poly.entity_id
_entity_poly.type
_entity_poly.pdbx_seq_one_letter_code
_entity_poly.pdbx_strand_id
1 'polypeptide(L)'
;MKTQLSTLSILTTLLISGSAVYADTDTRQDSKTYKIATRLSDYTRPITFTPTKAIAVNGAITENIVTTTQNIFNKEALFLKKGIVKPVGEDQFSAWELVSDEGGTDHDQTAPNPLTYYTAGSASSLLTQIERSIKILGLDVEDVKIESKIFFRFDDPMTKKWSGYTDKVISNILIKSNEPPEKITALKEMALKAWAVGEGLANKTTIDAAIVINSDNWSGMTVHAGKVESPISIDNGFTLTNVTPDLKFETMDIEEDLAFGMMNMPNPMIFPEIAIAESANDAGRPYMHKIRAKSLTQNYQTWELYSDDSRGYSGMDKAPTSRDYFTVGTSFCLMSQLAINKMLFQKQGVEIKNYRVEHQFNYQQDNFMTPTMTGHLDDVITRVIVTSDAPEEAVNNYAKQSLRMCFAGEGIQNETEMETNIYLNGKIVK
;
A
#
# COMPACT_ATOMS: atom_id res chain seq x y z
N MET A 1 -3.20 -56.86 -61.49
CA MET A 1 -4.01 -56.77 -60.25
C MET A 1 -3.14 -57.19 -59.07
N LYS A 2 -3.24 -56.45 -57.96
CA LYS A 2 -2.50 -56.56 -56.68
C LYS A 2 -1.22 -55.72 -56.55
N THR A 3 -1.53 -54.54 -56.02
CA THR A 3 -0.86 -53.51 -55.23
C THR A 3 0.19 -53.93 -54.18
N GLN A 4 1.13 -52.99 -53.96
CA GLN A 4 1.83 -52.57 -52.72
C GLN A 4 2.84 -53.56 -52.08
N LEU A 5 3.94 -53.18 -51.42
CA LEU A 5 4.38 -51.92 -50.79
C LEU A 5 5.88 -51.66 -51.08
N SER A 6 6.26 -50.42 -51.36
CA SER A 6 7.64 -49.93 -51.18
C SER A 6 7.74 -49.16 -49.86
N THR A 7 8.62 -49.61 -48.98
CA THR A 7 9.07 -48.89 -47.78
C THR A 7 9.90 -47.68 -48.20
N LEU A 8 9.34 -46.47 -48.02
CA LEU A 8 10.08 -45.21 -48.12
C LEU A 8 10.28 -44.65 -46.71
N SER A 9 11.51 -44.69 -46.23
CA SER A 9 11.96 -44.00 -45.02
C SER A 9 11.85 -42.48 -45.24
N ILE A 10 10.91 -41.83 -44.56
CA ILE A 10 10.87 -40.37 -44.47
C ILE A 10 11.60 -39.96 -43.20
N LEU A 11 12.75 -39.35 -43.42
CA LEU A 11 13.52 -38.59 -42.45
C LEU A 11 12.79 -37.26 -42.22
N THR A 12 12.01 -37.14 -41.14
CA THR A 12 11.39 -35.85 -40.79
C THR A 12 12.38 -35.05 -39.95
N THR A 13 13.07 -34.13 -40.62
CA THR A 13 13.80 -33.02 -40.01
C THR A 13 12.79 -32.13 -39.27
N LEU A 14 12.81 -32.15 -37.94
CA LEU A 14 12.03 -31.21 -37.12
C LEU A 14 12.77 -29.87 -37.12
N LEU A 15 12.41 -28.99 -38.04
CA LEU A 15 12.84 -27.59 -38.07
C LEU A 15 12.15 -26.83 -36.93
N ILE A 16 12.97 -26.37 -36.00
CA ILE A 16 12.68 -25.32 -35.04
C ILE A 16 12.44 -24.03 -35.85
N SER A 17 11.22 -23.50 -35.85
CA SER A 17 10.95 -22.10 -36.21
C SER A 17 9.53 -21.72 -35.82
N GLY A 18 9.40 -20.62 -35.08
CA GLY A 18 8.10 -19.98 -34.86
C GLY A 18 7.89 -19.50 -33.44
N SER A 19 8.83 -18.69 -32.91
CA SER A 19 8.51 -17.73 -31.87
C SER A 19 7.29 -16.93 -32.34
N ALA A 20 6.16 -17.01 -31.63
CA ALA A 20 5.09 -16.05 -31.80
C ALA A 20 5.62 -14.72 -31.23
N VAL A 21 6.24 -13.98 -32.14
CA VAL A 21 6.55 -12.56 -32.03
C VAL A 21 5.27 -11.86 -31.60
N TYR A 22 5.29 -11.27 -30.40
CA TYR A 22 4.35 -10.23 -30.02
C TYR A 22 4.22 -9.28 -31.20
N ALA A 23 3.03 -9.20 -31.80
CA ALA A 23 2.76 -8.26 -32.85
C ALA A 23 2.88 -6.86 -32.25
N ASP A 24 4.06 -6.33 -32.50
CA ASP A 24 4.53 -4.96 -32.47
C ASP A 24 3.43 -3.99 -32.94
N THR A 25 2.69 -3.45 -31.98
CA THR A 25 2.11 -2.12 -32.11
C THR A 25 3.03 -1.14 -31.39
N ASP A 26 4.32 -1.19 -31.74
CA ASP A 26 5.32 -0.15 -31.43
C ASP A 26 5.11 1.05 -32.36
N THR A 27 3.89 1.59 -32.34
CA THR A 27 3.75 3.03 -32.55
C THR A 27 4.40 3.65 -31.34
N ARG A 28 5.59 4.26 -31.51
CA ARG A 28 6.31 5.08 -30.53
C ARG A 28 5.33 5.94 -29.72
N GLN A 29 4.80 5.38 -28.65
CA GLN A 29 4.01 6.11 -27.69
C GLN A 29 5.07 6.64 -26.74
N ASP A 30 5.28 7.95 -26.76
CA ASP A 30 6.27 8.60 -25.90
C ASP A 30 6.07 8.09 -24.46
N SER A 31 7.10 7.40 -23.93
CA SER A 31 7.05 6.81 -22.61
C SER A 31 6.87 7.92 -21.58
N LYS A 32 5.78 7.89 -20.81
CA LYS A 32 5.52 8.91 -19.79
C LYS A 32 6.50 8.73 -18.63
N THR A 33 7.21 9.79 -18.28
CA THR A 33 7.94 9.86 -17.01
C THR A 33 6.96 10.19 -15.88
N TYR A 34 6.92 9.34 -14.86
CA TYR A 34 6.15 9.54 -13.65
C TYR A 34 7.06 10.01 -12.50
N LYS A 35 6.49 10.81 -11.60
CA LYS A 35 7.07 11.09 -10.28
C LYS A 35 6.51 10.09 -9.26
N ILE A 36 7.20 9.89 -8.14
CA ILE A 36 6.69 9.04 -7.05
C ILE A 36 5.38 9.59 -6.50
N ALA A 37 5.29 10.92 -6.31
CA ALA A 37 4.09 11.60 -5.85
C ALA A 37 3.81 12.86 -6.68
N THR A 38 2.56 13.00 -7.13
CA THR A 38 2.09 14.18 -7.89
C THR A 38 0.73 14.59 -7.40
N ARG A 39 0.58 15.86 -7.00
CA ARG A 39 -0.74 16.44 -6.70
C ARG A 39 -1.54 16.58 -7.99
N LEU A 40 -2.81 16.20 -7.97
CA LEU A 40 -3.71 16.34 -9.09
C LEU A 40 -4.72 17.47 -8.86
N SER A 41 -4.98 18.25 -9.90
CA SER A 41 -6.10 19.21 -9.92
C SER A 41 -7.45 18.52 -10.05
N ASP A 42 -7.47 17.36 -10.71
CA ASP A 42 -8.67 16.59 -11.00
C ASP A 42 -8.51 15.15 -10.52
N TYR A 43 -9.61 14.58 -10.03
CA TYR A 43 -9.66 13.23 -9.51
C TYR A 43 -10.50 12.33 -10.42
N THR A 44 -9.88 11.26 -10.94
CA THR A 44 -10.64 10.21 -11.61
C THR A 44 -11.32 9.32 -10.57
N ARG A 45 -12.64 9.42 -10.49
CA ARG A 45 -13.44 8.65 -9.54
C ARG A 45 -13.43 7.15 -9.85
N PRO A 46 -13.64 6.28 -8.85
CA PRO A 46 -13.99 4.90 -9.08
C PRO A 46 -15.26 4.84 -9.92
N ILE A 47 -15.40 3.80 -10.73
CA ILE A 47 -16.55 3.65 -11.63
C ILE A 47 -17.41 2.45 -11.28
N THR A 48 -16.87 1.55 -10.44
CA THR A 48 -17.56 0.33 -10.02
C THR A 48 -18.46 0.56 -8.81
N PHE A 49 -18.35 1.72 -8.17
CA PHE A 49 -19.22 2.23 -7.13
C PHE A 49 -19.18 3.75 -7.14
N THR A 50 -20.17 4.38 -6.51
CA THR A 50 -20.16 5.83 -6.27
C THR A 50 -19.49 6.09 -4.93
N PRO A 51 -18.38 6.86 -4.87
CA PRO A 51 -17.79 7.27 -3.61
C PRO A 51 -18.79 7.93 -2.69
N THR A 52 -18.89 7.44 -1.46
CA THR A 52 -19.78 8.01 -0.45
C THR A 52 -18.97 8.77 0.58
N LYS A 53 -19.37 10.01 0.85
CA LYS A 53 -18.98 10.70 2.08
C LYS A 53 -19.94 10.24 3.17
N ALA A 54 -19.45 9.53 4.18
CA ALA A 54 -20.25 9.18 5.34
C ALA A 54 -20.66 10.46 6.08
N ILE A 55 -21.95 10.55 6.43
CA ILE A 55 -22.47 11.68 7.20
C ILE A 55 -22.06 11.48 8.65
N ALA A 56 -21.22 12.37 9.15
CA ALA A 56 -20.86 12.38 10.56
C ALA A 56 -22.11 12.50 11.45
N VAL A 57 -22.18 11.68 12.49
CA VAL A 57 -23.20 11.74 13.54
C VAL A 57 -22.55 12.14 14.87
N ASN A 58 -23.29 12.83 15.74
CA ASN A 58 -22.86 13.12 17.13
C ASN A 58 -21.48 13.80 17.28
N GLY A 59 -21.08 14.66 16.33
CA GLY A 59 -19.78 15.36 16.38
C GLY A 59 -18.57 14.50 15.99
N ALA A 60 -18.81 13.32 15.40
CA ALA A 60 -17.77 12.55 14.75
C ALA A 60 -17.18 13.30 13.55
N ILE A 61 -15.99 12.89 13.14
CA ILE A 61 -15.44 13.22 11.82
C ILE A 61 -15.34 11.94 11.01
N THR A 62 -15.73 12.01 9.74
CA THR A 62 -15.58 10.92 8.79
C THR A 62 -14.48 11.25 7.80
N GLU A 63 -13.80 10.22 7.32
CA GLU A 63 -12.83 10.32 6.25
C GLU A 63 -12.96 9.09 5.37
N ASN A 64 -13.66 9.23 4.27
CA ASN A 64 -13.80 8.17 3.28
C ASN A 64 -12.69 8.37 2.25
N ILE A 65 -11.78 7.41 2.14
CA ILE A 65 -10.64 7.51 1.22
C ILE A 65 -10.85 6.54 0.09
N VAL A 66 -10.79 7.05 -1.13
CA VAL A 66 -10.97 6.26 -2.34
C VAL A 66 -9.67 6.14 -3.10
N THR A 67 -9.46 4.97 -3.71
CA THR A 67 -8.35 4.73 -4.62
C THR A 67 -8.80 4.12 -5.93
N THR A 68 -8.05 4.44 -6.98
CA THR A 68 -8.11 3.77 -8.29
C THR A 68 -6.70 3.47 -8.74
N THR A 69 -6.41 2.24 -9.15
CA THR A 69 -5.06 1.85 -9.57
C THR A 69 -4.96 1.55 -11.07
N GLN A 70 -3.73 1.47 -11.56
CA GLN A 70 -3.42 1.13 -12.93
C GLN A 70 -1.99 0.60 -13.06
N ASN A 71 -1.77 -0.40 -13.91
CA ASN A 71 -0.41 -0.82 -14.28
C ASN A 71 0.27 0.25 -15.16
N ILE A 72 1.58 0.39 -15.00
CA ILE A 72 2.44 1.14 -15.91
C ILE A 72 3.27 0.10 -16.65
N PHE A 73 3.22 0.11 -17.98
CA PHE A 73 3.99 -0.85 -18.76
C PHE A 73 5.46 -0.44 -18.77
N ASN A 74 6.30 -1.26 -18.14
CA ASN A 74 7.74 -1.09 -18.12
C ASN A 74 8.41 -2.49 -18.19
N LYS A 75 9.35 -2.68 -19.12
CA LYS A 75 10.04 -3.97 -19.31
C LYS A 75 11.10 -4.25 -18.24
N GLU A 76 11.61 -3.22 -17.60
CA GLU A 76 12.65 -3.27 -16.56
C GLU A 76 12.05 -3.29 -15.15
N ALA A 77 10.85 -2.74 -14.97
CA ALA A 77 10.10 -2.70 -13.71
C ALA A 77 8.69 -3.29 -13.91
N LEU A 78 8.58 -4.61 -13.90
CA LEU A 78 7.35 -5.35 -14.24
C LEU A 78 6.19 -5.10 -13.25
N PHE A 79 6.50 -4.63 -12.04
CA PHE A 79 5.52 -4.35 -10.99
C PHE A 79 5.17 -2.86 -10.86
N LEU A 80 5.68 -2.04 -11.79
CA LEU A 80 5.44 -0.61 -11.79
C LEU A 80 3.95 -0.31 -12.02
N LYS A 81 3.39 0.48 -11.11
CA LYS A 81 1.95 0.75 -11.04
C LYS A 81 1.72 2.12 -10.44
N LYS A 82 0.60 2.74 -10.78
CA LYS A 82 0.15 4.00 -10.19
C LYS A 82 -1.19 3.86 -9.52
N GLY A 83 -1.42 4.72 -8.55
CA GLY A 83 -2.63 4.77 -7.75
C GLY A 83 -3.00 6.23 -7.56
N ILE A 84 -4.26 6.57 -7.83
CA ILE A 84 -4.81 7.86 -7.45
C ILE A 84 -5.55 7.65 -6.14
N VAL A 85 -5.27 8.50 -5.15
CA VAL A 85 -5.91 8.49 -3.84
C VAL A 85 -6.53 9.84 -3.52
N LYS A 86 -7.70 9.84 -2.89
CA LYS A 86 -8.43 11.07 -2.54
C LYS A 86 -9.35 10.85 -1.32
N PRO A 87 -9.29 11.74 -0.31
CA PRO A 87 -10.35 11.88 0.69
C PRO A 87 -11.62 12.48 0.06
N VAL A 88 -12.74 11.76 0.14
CA VAL A 88 -14.01 12.13 -0.51
C VAL A 88 -14.70 13.27 0.22
N GLY A 89 -15.02 14.32 -0.53
CA GLY A 89 -15.81 15.46 -0.02
C GLY A 89 -15.09 16.31 1.03
N GLU A 90 -13.77 16.26 1.07
CA GLU A 90 -12.91 17.13 1.85
C GLU A 90 -12.15 18.07 0.91
N ASP A 91 -12.51 19.36 0.90
CA ASP A 91 -11.93 20.36 -0.02
C ASP A 91 -10.49 20.74 0.37
N GLN A 92 -10.11 20.54 1.64
CA GLN A 92 -8.78 20.86 2.16
C GLN A 92 -7.70 19.84 1.78
N PHE A 93 -8.11 18.63 1.36
CA PHE A 93 -7.21 17.55 0.98
C PHE A 93 -7.22 17.38 -0.53
N SER A 94 -6.06 17.20 -1.13
CA SER A 94 -5.94 17.08 -2.58
C SER A 94 -6.11 15.63 -3.04
N ALA A 95 -6.25 15.44 -4.35
CA ALA A 95 -6.01 14.13 -4.95
C ALA A 95 -4.51 13.99 -5.21
N TRP A 96 -4.00 12.76 -5.04
CA TRP A 96 -2.59 12.44 -5.24
C TRP A 96 -2.46 11.24 -6.19
N GLU A 97 -1.65 11.38 -7.24
CA GLU A 97 -1.12 10.24 -8.03
C GLU A 97 0.18 9.79 -7.36
N LEU A 98 0.19 8.54 -6.90
CA LEU A 98 1.34 7.88 -6.32
C LEU A 98 1.79 6.74 -7.24
N VAL A 99 3.08 6.44 -7.22
CA VAL A 99 3.66 5.32 -7.97
C VAL A 99 4.27 4.33 -6.99
N SER A 100 4.13 3.05 -7.32
CA SER A 100 4.71 1.95 -6.57
C SER A 100 5.38 0.96 -7.51
N ASP A 101 6.43 0.33 -7.03
CA ASP A 101 7.15 -0.73 -7.70
C ASP A 101 7.56 -1.79 -6.68
N GLU A 102 7.85 -3.00 -7.14
CA GLU A 102 8.59 -3.96 -6.31
C GLU A 102 10.08 -3.85 -6.63
N GLY A 103 10.95 -4.33 -5.75
CA GLY A 103 12.36 -4.58 -6.08
C GLY A 103 12.60 -6.09 -6.13
N GLY A 104 13.87 -6.48 -6.14
CA GLY A 104 14.27 -7.85 -5.88
C GLY A 104 15.69 -8.14 -6.29
N THR A 105 16.10 -9.41 -6.26
CA THR A 105 17.46 -9.81 -6.68
C THR A 105 17.77 -9.44 -8.14
N ASP A 106 16.74 -9.33 -8.98
CA ASP A 106 16.89 -9.24 -10.43
C ASP A 106 16.71 -7.81 -10.98
N HIS A 107 16.24 -6.85 -10.17
CA HIS A 107 16.16 -5.44 -10.53
C HIS A 107 16.08 -4.52 -9.30
N ASP A 108 16.58 -3.29 -9.45
CA ASP A 108 16.46 -2.26 -8.43
C ASP A 108 15.02 -1.76 -8.31
N GLN A 109 14.66 -1.37 -7.09
CA GLN A 109 13.38 -0.72 -6.81
C GLN A 109 13.35 0.70 -7.39
N THR A 110 12.38 1.02 -8.24
CA THR A 110 12.26 2.37 -8.85
C THR A 110 11.31 3.31 -8.10
N ALA A 111 10.43 2.77 -7.25
CA ALA A 111 9.46 3.49 -6.43
C ALA A 111 9.16 2.71 -5.14
N PRO A 112 8.62 3.35 -4.07
CA PRO A 112 8.27 2.63 -2.84
C PRO A 112 7.36 1.43 -3.11
N ASN A 113 7.60 0.32 -2.43
CA ASN A 113 6.75 -0.85 -2.55
C ASN A 113 5.45 -0.64 -1.79
N PRO A 114 4.42 -1.46 -2.07
CA PRO A 114 3.10 -1.27 -1.50
C PRO A 114 3.10 -1.23 0.03
N LEU A 115 3.88 -2.12 0.65
CA LEU A 115 3.89 -2.30 2.09
C LEU A 115 4.74 -1.23 2.80
N THR A 116 5.66 -0.55 2.09
CA THR A 116 6.31 0.67 2.58
C THR A 116 5.29 1.80 2.74
N TYR A 117 4.39 2.02 1.76
CA TYR A 117 3.29 2.99 1.93
C TYR A 117 2.33 2.59 3.06
N TYR A 118 1.98 1.30 3.13
CA TYR A 118 1.11 0.76 4.18
C TYR A 118 1.68 1.02 5.58
N THR A 119 2.95 0.68 5.79
CA THR A 119 3.67 0.84 7.06
C THR A 119 3.88 2.31 7.40
N ALA A 120 4.24 3.14 6.42
CA ALA A 120 4.37 4.59 6.60
C ALA A 120 3.06 5.25 7.03
N GLY A 121 1.95 4.88 6.37
CA GLY A 121 0.61 5.36 6.72
C GLY A 121 0.18 4.91 8.12
N SER A 122 0.45 3.66 8.48
CA SER A 122 0.16 3.12 9.82
C SER A 122 0.90 3.87 10.92
N ALA A 123 2.22 4.02 10.79
CA ALA A 123 3.06 4.71 11.78
C ALA A 123 2.72 6.19 11.91
N SER A 124 2.54 6.90 10.78
CA SER A 124 2.15 8.31 10.78
C SER A 124 0.76 8.54 11.38
N SER A 125 -0.19 7.64 11.12
CA SER A 125 -1.55 7.73 11.64
C SER A 125 -1.58 7.62 13.17
N LEU A 126 -0.72 6.75 13.75
CA LEU A 126 -0.52 6.65 15.19
C LEU A 126 0.13 7.92 15.75
N LEU A 127 1.18 8.44 15.11
CA LEU A 127 1.85 9.69 15.52
C LEU A 127 0.83 10.85 15.60
N THR A 128 -0.04 10.97 14.60
CA THR A 128 -1.12 11.98 14.60
C THR A 128 -2.00 11.86 15.84
N GLN A 129 -2.35 10.64 16.27
CA GLN A 129 -3.19 10.47 17.46
C GLN A 129 -2.43 10.76 18.75
N ILE A 130 -1.12 10.46 18.81
CA ILE A 130 -0.28 10.81 19.95
C ILE A 130 -0.19 12.33 20.09
N GLU A 131 0.14 13.05 19.03
CA GLU A 131 0.27 14.52 19.07
C GLU A 131 -1.06 15.22 19.38
N ARG A 132 -2.18 14.72 18.84
CA ARG A 132 -3.52 15.21 19.22
C ARG A 132 -3.81 14.94 20.69
N SER A 133 -3.47 13.76 21.20
CA SER A 133 -3.70 13.39 22.60
C SER A 133 -2.81 14.21 23.56
N ILE A 134 -1.55 14.50 23.20
CA ILE A 134 -0.67 15.44 23.91
C ILE A 134 -1.37 16.80 24.08
N LYS A 135 -1.95 17.33 23.01
CA LYS A 135 -2.69 18.60 23.03
C LYS A 135 -3.96 18.53 23.90
N ILE A 136 -4.75 17.47 23.77
CA ILE A 136 -5.99 17.27 24.54
C ILE A 136 -5.70 17.18 26.05
N LEU A 137 -4.63 16.48 26.41
CA LEU A 137 -4.20 16.28 27.80
C LEU A 137 -3.38 17.45 28.36
N GLY A 138 -2.99 18.41 27.53
CA GLY A 138 -2.18 19.57 27.93
C GLY A 138 -0.80 19.16 28.44
N LEU A 139 -0.15 18.21 27.76
CA LEU A 139 1.16 17.68 28.17
C LEU A 139 2.31 18.51 27.60
N ASP A 140 3.36 18.70 28.41
CA ASP A 140 4.62 19.29 27.97
C ASP A 140 5.56 18.20 27.44
N VAL A 141 5.51 17.96 26.13
CA VAL A 141 6.34 16.96 25.42
C VAL A 141 7.33 17.69 24.51
N GLU A 142 8.61 17.38 24.66
CA GLU A 142 9.69 17.97 23.86
C GLU A 142 9.77 17.33 22.48
N ASP A 143 9.67 16.01 22.42
CA ASP A 143 9.82 15.24 21.19
C ASP A 143 9.01 13.94 21.26
N VAL A 144 8.49 13.53 20.10
CA VAL A 144 7.80 12.27 19.93
C VAL A 144 8.09 11.68 18.56
N LYS A 145 8.34 10.37 18.54
CA LYS A 145 8.45 9.59 17.30
C LYS A 145 7.86 8.20 17.45
N ILE A 146 7.52 7.60 16.32
CA ILE A 146 7.03 6.22 16.22
C ILE A 146 8.08 5.40 15.48
N GLU A 147 8.53 4.31 16.09
CA GLU A 147 9.26 3.23 15.43
C GLU A 147 8.28 2.07 15.20
N SER A 148 8.08 1.65 13.97
CA SER A 148 7.11 0.61 13.61
C SER A 148 7.75 -0.51 12.80
N LYS A 149 7.26 -1.73 13.01
CA LYS A 149 7.64 -2.94 12.30
C LYS A 149 6.42 -3.81 12.06
N ILE A 150 6.16 -4.17 10.81
CA ILE A 150 5.02 -5.03 10.43
C ILE A 150 5.56 -6.30 9.79
N PHE A 151 5.15 -7.46 10.29
CA PHE A 151 5.60 -8.77 9.82
C PHE A 151 4.61 -9.34 8.81
N PHE A 152 5.15 -9.77 7.66
CA PHE A 152 4.37 -10.36 6.59
C PHE A 152 4.86 -11.76 6.27
N ARG A 153 3.92 -12.62 5.86
CA ARG A 153 4.22 -14.00 5.51
C ARG A 153 3.42 -14.49 4.31
N PHE A 154 4.08 -15.15 3.36
CA PHE A 154 3.43 -16.01 2.40
C PHE A 154 3.51 -17.47 2.83
N ASP A 155 2.39 -18.18 2.72
CA ASP A 155 2.35 -19.64 2.75
C ASP A 155 2.10 -20.20 1.35
N ASP A 156 2.72 -21.34 1.08
CA ASP A 156 2.56 -22.12 -0.17
C ASP A 156 2.70 -21.27 -1.45
N PRO A 157 3.77 -20.45 -1.58
CA PRO A 157 3.96 -19.58 -2.74
C PRO A 157 4.02 -20.40 -4.04
N MET A 158 3.54 -19.80 -5.13
CA MET A 158 3.46 -20.42 -6.45
C MET A 158 2.54 -21.65 -6.56
N THR A 159 1.65 -21.88 -5.58
CA THR A 159 0.65 -22.96 -5.62
C THR A 159 -0.78 -22.43 -5.70
N LYS A 160 -1.78 -23.33 -5.83
CA LYS A 160 -3.20 -22.97 -5.72
C LYS A 160 -3.64 -22.57 -4.31
N LYS A 161 -2.84 -22.89 -3.29
CA LYS A 161 -3.10 -22.58 -1.86
C LYS A 161 -2.42 -21.30 -1.39
N TRP A 162 -1.66 -20.65 -2.27
CA TRP A 162 -0.91 -19.45 -1.94
C TRP A 162 -1.79 -18.40 -1.23
N SER A 163 -1.33 -17.98 -0.07
CA SER A 163 -2.00 -17.01 0.81
C SER A 163 -0.95 -16.08 1.43
N GLY A 164 -1.32 -14.84 1.68
CA GLY A 164 -0.48 -13.84 2.34
C GLY A 164 -1.12 -13.40 3.65
N TYR A 165 -0.29 -13.10 4.64
CA TYR A 165 -0.70 -12.77 6.01
C TYR A 165 0.05 -11.54 6.52
N THR A 166 -0.63 -10.71 7.30
CA THR A 166 -0.02 -9.76 8.22
C THR A 166 0.01 -10.41 9.60
N ASP A 167 1.16 -10.95 9.99
CA ASP A 167 1.22 -11.77 11.21
C ASP A 167 1.22 -10.88 12.48
N LYS A 168 1.92 -9.74 12.46
CA LYS A 168 2.10 -8.90 13.65
C LYS A 168 2.46 -7.46 13.30
N VAL A 169 2.00 -6.51 14.11
CA VAL A 169 2.42 -5.10 14.11
C VAL A 169 3.06 -4.77 15.46
N ILE A 170 4.30 -4.28 15.44
CA ILE A 170 4.97 -3.67 16.58
C ILE A 170 5.03 -2.16 16.36
N SER A 171 4.60 -1.39 17.35
CA SER A 171 4.69 0.07 17.36
C SER A 171 5.27 0.56 18.68
N ASN A 172 6.47 1.12 18.63
CA ASN A 172 7.13 1.71 19.78
C ASN A 172 7.00 3.23 19.70
N ILE A 173 6.30 3.80 20.69
CA ILE A 173 6.12 5.24 20.86
C ILE A 173 7.27 5.75 21.73
N LEU A 174 8.14 6.61 21.20
CA LEU A 174 9.24 7.19 21.96
C LEU A 174 8.90 8.64 22.29
N ILE A 175 8.94 8.98 23.58
CA ILE A 175 8.61 10.31 24.10
C ILE A 175 9.77 10.85 24.93
N LYS A 176 10.12 12.11 24.66
CA LYS A 176 10.97 12.91 25.52
C LYS A 176 10.13 13.95 26.25
N SER A 177 10.05 13.85 27.57
CA SER A 177 9.18 14.71 28.38
C SER A 177 9.56 14.65 29.86
N ASN A 178 9.21 15.71 30.61
CA ASN A 178 9.27 15.74 32.07
C ASN A 178 7.94 15.37 32.73
N GLU A 179 6.91 15.04 31.95
CA GLU A 179 5.62 14.59 32.47
C GLU A 179 5.75 13.27 33.24
N PRO A 180 4.94 13.06 34.28
CA PRO A 180 5.00 11.84 35.08
C PRO A 180 4.53 10.61 34.25
N PRO A 181 5.08 9.41 34.50
CA PRO A 181 4.75 8.19 33.75
C PRO A 181 3.25 7.89 33.65
N GLU A 182 2.46 8.21 34.68
CA GLU A 182 1.02 7.97 34.70
C GLU A 182 0.29 8.77 33.62
N LYS A 183 0.73 10.01 33.34
CA LYS A 183 0.16 10.81 32.24
C LYS A 183 0.57 10.28 30.88
N ILE A 184 1.78 9.71 30.76
CA ILE A 184 2.26 9.08 29.54
C ILE A 184 1.50 7.78 29.25
N THR A 185 1.15 7.01 30.28
CA THR A 185 0.25 5.85 30.15
C THR A 185 -1.14 6.29 29.67
N ALA A 186 -1.72 7.33 30.27
CA ALA A 186 -3.01 7.88 29.84
C ALA A 186 -2.98 8.40 28.38
N LEU A 187 -1.87 9.01 27.98
CA LEU A 187 -1.61 9.43 26.60
C LEU A 187 -1.64 8.24 25.63
N LYS A 188 -0.92 7.16 25.95
CA LYS A 188 -0.91 5.93 25.15
C LYS A 188 -2.32 5.37 24.98
N GLU A 189 -3.05 5.21 26.07
CA GLU A 189 -4.41 4.65 26.05
C GLU A 189 -5.36 5.49 25.19
N MET A 190 -5.30 6.82 25.30
CA MET A 190 -6.12 7.72 24.50
C MET A 190 -5.78 7.63 23.01
N ALA A 191 -4.49 7.68 22.67
CA ALA A 191 -4.06 7.65 21.29
C ALA A 191 -4.40 6.33 20.60
N LEU A 192 -4.21 5.19 21.28
CA LEU A 192 -4.56 3.87 20.74
C LEU A 192 -6.07 3.74 20.50
N LYS A 193 -6.91 4.25 21.41
CA LYS A 193 -8.37 4.27 21.20
C LYS A 193 -8.77 5.13 20.00
N ALA A 194 -8.04 6.21 19.72
CA ALA A 194 -8.31 7.11 18.61
C ALA A 194 -7.72 6.65 17.26
N TRP A 195 -6.88 5.61 17.26
CA TRP A 195 -6.10 5.17 16.11
C TRP A 195 -6.91 4.25 15.19
N ALA A 196 -7.73 4.86 14.32
CA ALA A 196 -8.61 4.14 13.38
C ALA A 196 -7.89 3.09 12.50
N VAL A 197 -6.65 3.36 12.09
CA VAL A 197 -5.85 2.38 11.32
C VAL A 197 -5.45 1.18 12.19
N GLY A 198 -5.04 1.44 13.43
CA GLY A 198 -4.74 0.38 14.39
C GLY A 198 -5.97 -0.42 14.80
N GLU A 199 -7.14 0.24 14.90
CA GLU A 199 -8.42 -0.41 15.16
C GLU A 199 -8.76 -1.41 14.03
N GLY A 200 -8.70 -0.97 12.77
CA GLY A 200 -8.94 -1.84 11.62
C GLY A 200 -7.93 -2.97 11.42
N LEU A 201 -6.73 -2.85 12.01
CA LEU A 201 -5.72 -3.92 12.06
C LEU A 201 -5.95 -4.89 13.23
N ALA A 202 -6.35 -4.38 14.38
CA ALA A 202 -6.55 -5.15 15.60
C ALA A 202 -7.85 -5.98 15.57
N ASN A 203 -8.83 -5.55 14.78
CA ASN A 203 -10.17 -6.11 14.73
C ASN A 203 -10.54 -6.55 13.30
N LYS A 204 -11.53 -7.44 13.20
CA LYS A 204 -12.08 -7.84 11.89
C LYS A 204 -12.86 -6.69 11.28
N THR A 205 -12.39 -6.21 10.14
CA THR A 205 -13.12 -5.23 9.32
C THR A 205 -13.95 -5.94 8.26
N THR A 206 -15.18 -5.47 8.04
CA THR A 206 -16.01 -5.98 6.94
C THR A 206 -15.47 -5.47 5.60
N ILE A 207 -15.16 -6.39 4.69
CA ILE A 207 -14.76 -6.07 3.31
C ILE A 207 -15.87 -6.52 2.35
N ASP A 208 -16.54 -5.56 1.73
CA ASP A 208 -17.41 -5.80 0.57
C ASP A 208 -16.53 -5.94 -0.69
N ALA A 209 -16.14 -7.17 -1.01
CA ALA A 209 -15.31 -7.49 -2.16
C ALA A 209 -16.14 -8.02 -3.34
N ALA A 210 -15.95 -7.45 -4.54
CA ALA A 210 -16.52 -7.96 -5.77
C ALA A 210 -15.52 -7.97 -6.93
N ILE A 211 -15.72 -8.89 -7.87
CA ILE A 211 -14.90 -9.07 -9.07
C ILE A 211 -15.74 -8.62 -10.27
N VAL A 212 -15.18 -7.72 -11.08
CA VAL A 212 -15.83 -7.16 -12.26
C VAL A 212 -15.04 -7.59 -13.50
N ILE A 213 -15.67 -8.39 -14.37
CA ILE A 213 -15.02 -8.99 -15.54
C ILE A 213 -15.55 -8.32 -16.81
N ASN A 214 -14.64 -7.88 -17.68
CA ASN A 214 -14.96 -7.31 -19.00
C ASN A 214 -16.01 -6.19 -18.97
N SER A 215 -15.95 -5.31 -17.96
CA SER A 215 -16.79 -4.10 -17.92
C SER A 215 -16.52 -3.21 -19.13
N ASP A 216 -17.57 -2.72 -19.77
CA ASP A 216 -17.52 -1.82 -20.94
C ASP A 216 -16.94 -0.43 -20.61
N ASN A 217 -16.90 -0.07 -19.33
CA ASN A 217 -16.43 1.22 -18.88
C ASN A 217 -15.04 1.05 -18.27
N TRP A 218 -13.98 1.40 -19.00
CA TRP A 218 -12.62 1.52 -18.47
C TRP A 218 -12.22 2.98 -18.18
N SER A 219 -13.14 3.93 -18.41
CA SER A 219 -12.97 5.38 -18.20
C SER A 219 -11.66 5.97 -18.73
N GLY A 220 -11.11 5.42 -19.83
CA GLY A 220 -9.83 5.87 -20.40
C GLY A 220 -8.59 5.43 -19.61
N MET A 221 -8.72 4.58 -18.60
CA MET A 221 -7.59 3.98 -17.87
C MET A 221 -7.00 2.81 -18.65
N THR A 222 -6.35 3.10 -19.78
CA THR A 222 -5.61 2.12 -20.59
C THR A 222 -4.16 2.06 -20.15
N VAL A 223 -3.60 0.87 -19.93
CA VAL A 223 -2.16 0.72 -19.58
C VAL A 223 -1.30 1.54 -20.54
N HIS A 224 -0.43 2.38 -19.98
CA HIS A 224 0.50 3.22 -20.74
C HIS A 224 1.93 2.82 -20.44
N ALA A 225 2.79 2.90 -21.45
CA ALA A 225 4.23 2.79 -21.26
C ALA A 225 4.73 3.94 -20.37
N GLY A 226 5.65 3.62 -19.46
CA GLY A 226 6.21 4.65 -18.58
C GLY A 226 7.33 4.17 -17.68
N LYS A 227 7.94 5.12 -16.99
CA LYS A 227 9.05 4.89 -16.06
C LYS A 227 9.09 5.94 -14.97
N VAL A 228 9.85 5.65 -13.92
CA VAL A 228 10.25 6.62 -12.90
C VAL A 228 11.73 6.92 -13.11
N GLU A 229 12.08 8.20 -13.30
CA GLU A 229 13.47 8.62 -13.55
C GLU A 229 14.17 9.15 -12.30
N SER A 230 13.41 9.50 -11.25
CA SER A 230 13.97 10.09 -10.04
C SER A 230 13.18 9.63 -8.81
N PRO A 231 13.87 9.32 -7.69
CA PRO A 231 13.21 9.11 -6.41
C PRO A 231 12.66 10.42 -5.83
N ILE A 232 13.03 11.58 -6.40
CA ILE A 232 12.67 12.90 -5.91
C ILE A 232 11.37 13.38 -6.56
N SER A 233 10.36 13.63 -5.72
CA SER A 233 9.14 14.33 -6.11
C SER A 233 9.08 15.67 -5.41
N ILE A 234 8.82 16.74 -6.17
CA ILE A 234 8.66 18.10 -5.65
C ILE A 234 7.26 18.61 -5.99
N ASP A 235 6.56 19.14 -5.00
CA ASP A 235 5.29 19.84 -5.11
C ASP A 235 5.41 21.21 -4.44
N ASN A 236 5.06 22.29 -5.15
CA ASN A 236 5.13 23.66 -4.62
C ASN A 236 6.46 24.04 -3.95
N GLY A 237 7.59 23.52 -4.48
CA GLY A 237 8.93 23.76 -3.94
C GLY A 237 9.30 22.91 -2.73
N PHE A 238 8.41 22.03 -2.27
CA PHE A 238 8.63 21.09 -1.17
C PHE A 238 8.96 19.69 -1.71
N THR A 239 10.03 19.07 -1.18
CA THR A 239 10.41 17.69 -1.54
C THR A 239 9.54 16.70 -0.78
N LEU A 240 8.67 16.00 -1.49
CA LEU A 240 7.74 15.01 -0.96
C LEU A 240 8.35 13.63 -0.79
N THR A 241 9.28 13.27 -1.67
CA THR A 241 9.88 11.94 -1.69
C THR A 241 11.37 12.03 -1.95
N ASN A 242 12.14 11.14 -1.34
CA ASN A 242 13.55 10.92 -1.65
C ASN A 242 13.98 9.52 -1.19
N VAL A 243 15.17 9.07 -1.61
CA VAL A 243 15.85 7.90 -1.04
C VAL A 243 16.88 8.37 -0.03
N THR A 244 16.97 7.69 1.11
CA THR A 244 17.88 8.01 2.20
C THR A 244 18.72 6.80 2.62
N PRO A 245 19.75 6.98 3.46
CA PRO A 245 20.41 5.85 4.13
C PRO A 245 19.42 5.04 4.97
N ASP A 246 19.83 3.82 5.30
CA ASP A 246 19.04 2.89 6.11
C ASP A 246 18.70 3.43 7.51
N LEU A 247 17.55 2.97 8.00
CA LEU A 247 17.00 3.38 9.29
C LEU A 247 17.85 2.87 10.45
N LYS A 248 17.88 3.64 11.53
CA LYS A 248 18.47 3.24 12.81
C LYS A 248 17.40 3.34 13.88
N PHE A 249 17.03 2.20 14.43
CA PHE A 249 16.02 2.10 15.48
C PHE A 249 16.70 2.19 16.85
N GLU A 250 16.02 2.81 17.81
CA GLU A 250 16.48 2.89 19.20
C GLU A 250 15.92 1.75 20.06
N THR A 251 14.79 1.17 19.64
CA THR A 251 14.01 0.25 20.47
C THR A 251 13.86 -1.15 19.89
N MET A 252 14.35 -1.38 18.66
CA MET A 252 14.25 -2.65 17.97
C MET A 252 15.55 -2.97 17.24
N ASP A 253 15.93 -4.24 17.26
CA ASP A 253 16.96 -4.76 16.37
C ASP A 253 16.38 -4.94 14.96
N ILE A 254 17.19 -4.58 13.96
CA ILE A 254 16.85 -4.73 12.54
C ILE A 254 17.53 -6.00 12.05
N GLU A 255 16.77 -6.95 11.50
CA GLU A 255 17.37 -8.15 10.90
C GLU A 255 18.05 -7.83 9.56
N GLU A 256 18.82 -8.79 9.05
CA GLU A 256 19.34 -8.71 7.69
C GLU A 256 18.21 -8.78 6.65
N ASP A 257 18.41 -8.07 5.54
CA ASP A 257 17.48 -8.06 4.42
C ASP A 257 17.26 -9.49 3.86
N LEU A 258 16.00 -9.87 3.66
CA LEU A 258 15.66 -11.14 3.03
C LEU A 258 16.09 -11.15 1.56
N ALA A 259 16.99 -12.05 1.20
CA ALA A 259 17.36 -12.32 -0.19
C ALA A 259 16.40 -13.35 -0.81
N PHE A 260 15.60 -12.95 -1.80
CA PHE A 260 14.80 -13.90 -2.59
C PHE A 260 14.62 -13.43 -4.04
N GLY A 261 14.54 -14.40 -4.94
CA GLY A 261 14.07 -14.17 -6.32
C GLY A 261 12.60 -14.55 -6.43
N MET A 262 11.82 -13.82 -7.23
CA MET A 262 10.37 -14.05 -7.39
C MET A 262 10.02 -15.48 -7.82
N MET A 263 10.93 -16.15 -8.53
CA MET A 263 10.76 -17.53 -9.01
C MET A 263 11.28 -18.60 -8.02
N ASN A 264 11.93 -18.19 -6.93
CA ASN A 264 12.51 -19.06 -5.92
C ASN A 264 12.22 -18.50 -4.51
N MET A 265 10.94 -18.34 -4.19
CA MET A 265 10.51 -17.86 -2.88
C MET A 265 10.68 -18.97 -1.82
N PRO A 266 11.18 -18.65 -0.62
CA PRO A 266 11.15 -19.58 0.50
C PRO A 266 9.70 -19.94 0.88
N ASN A 267 9.50 -21.09 1.52
CA ASN A 267 8.19 -21.51 2.01
C ASN A 267 8.29 -21.96 3.49
N PRO A 268 7.73 -21.19 4.44
CA PRO A 268 7.09 -19.89 4.24
C PRO A 268 8.11 -18.79 3.85
N MET A 269 7.63 -17.73 3.20
CA MET A 269 8.42 -16.50 2.99
C MET A 269 7.99 -15.48 4.02
N ILE A 270 8.91 -15.05 4.88
CA ILE A 270 8.64 -14.12 5.98
C ILE A 270 9.58 -12.92 5.83
N PHE A 271 9.02 -11.72 5.87
CA PHE A 271 9.78 -10.48 5.81
C PHE A 271 9.01 -9.37 6.54
N PRO A 272 9.70 -8.43 7.19
CA PRO A 272 9.06 -7.26 7.76
C PRO A 272 9.22 -6.01 6.88
N GLU A 273 8.30 -5.06 7.08
CA GLU A 273 8.50 -3.66 6.74
C GLU A 273 8.75 -2.86 8.00
N ILE A 274 9.60 -1.84 7.90
CA ILE A 274 9.98 -0.97 9.02
C ILE A 274 9.74 0.49 8.67
N ALA A 275 9.35 1.29 9.66
CA ALA A 275 9.22 2.74 9.50
C ALA A 275 9.59 3.51 10.78
N ILE A 276 10.08 4.74 10.57
CA ILE A 276 10.21 5.76 11.61
C ILE A 276 9.39 6.97 11.16
N ALA A 277 8.41 7.39 11.96
CA ALA A 277 7.64 8.61 11.75
C ALA A 277 7.96 9.64 12.82
N GLU A 278 8.25 10.87 12.39
CA GLU A 278 8.67 12.00 13.24
C GLU A 278 7.95 13.27 12.77
N SER A 279 7.78 14.25 13.66
CA SER A 279 7.24 15.56 13.24
C SER A 279 8.15 16.21 12.20
N ALA A 280 7.56 16.76 11.13
CA ALA A 280 8.29 17.58 10.17
C ALA A 280 8.55 19.01 10.70
N ASN A 281 8.02 19.35 11.89
CA ASN A 281 8.13 20.67 12.53
C ASN A 281 7.64 21.82 11.63
N ASP A 282 6.61 21.58 10.82
CA ASP A 282 6.03 22.61 9.97
C ASP A 282 5.07 23.50 10.77
N ALA A 283 5.40 24.79 10.88
CA ALA A 283 4.64 25.73 11.70
C ALA A 283 3.19 25.94 11.23
N GLY A 284 2.89 25.71 9.95
CA GLY A 284 1.55 25.85 9.39
C GLY A 284 0.76 24.55 9.35
N ARG A 285 1.45 23.40 9.44
CA ARG A 285 0.90 22.05 9.31
C ARG A 285 1.43 21.20 10.48
N PRO A 286 0.84 21.35 11.69
CA PRO A 286 1.40 20.76 12.91
C PRO A 286 1.33 19.23 12.96
N TYR A 287 0.51 18.60 12.10
CA TYR A 287 0.45 17.14 11.94
C TYR A 287 1.07 16.73 10.60
N MET A 288 2.08 17.47 10.15
CA MET A 288 2.92 17.10 9.02
C MET A 288 4.07 16.23 9.55
N HIS A 289 4.21 15.04 9.00
CA HIS A 289 5.23 14.10 9.45
C HIS A 289 6.23 13.82 8.35
N LYS A 290 7.47 13.63 8.77
CA LYS A 290 8.52 13.02 7.98
C LYS A 290 8.54 11.54 8.33
N ILE A 291 8.40 10.67 7.32
CA ILE A 291 8.45 9.23 7.50
C ILE A 291 9.62 8.67 6.71
N ARG A 292 10.45 7.83 7.33
CA ARG A 292 11.37 6.95 6.61
C ARG A 292 10.85 5.54 6.71
N ALA A 293 10.83 4.79 5.62
CA ALA A 293 10.33 3.43 5.60
C ALA A 293 11.03 2.57 4.55
N LYS A 294 11.12 1.26 4.82
CA LYS A 294 11.79 0.27 3.97
C LYS A 294 11.25 -1.13 4.23
N SER A 295 11.22 -1.96 3.18
CA SER A 295 11.14 -3.42 3.30
C SER A 295 12.50 -4.02 3.65
N LEU A 296 12.57 -4.92 4.64
CA LEU A 296 13.79 -5.70 4.90
C LEU A 296 13.93 -6.83 3.89
N THR A 297 14.11 -6.43 2.63
CA THR A 297 14.28 -7.28 1.45
C THR A 297 15.46 -6.75 0.65
N GLN A 298 16.28 -7.67 0.12
CA GLN A 298 17.49 -7.29 -0.62
C GLN A 298 17.15 -6.39 -1.82
N ASN A 299 17.97 -5.34 -2.04
CA ASN A 299 17.83 -4.33 -3.10
C ASN A 299 16.62 -3.38 -2.96
N TYR A 300 15.91 -3.41 -1.83
CA TYR A 300 14.91 -2.39 -1.50
C TYR A 300 15.60 -1.16 -0.88
N GLN A 301 15.09 0.01 -1.22
CA GLN A 301 15.63 1.28 -0.77
C GLN A 301 14.89 1.80 0.46
N THR A 302 15.57 2.62 1.27
CA THR A 302 14.90 3.39 2.30
C THR A 302 14.32 4.67 1.70
N TRP A 303 13.01 4.82 1.79
CA TRP A 303 12.26 5.94 1.27
C TRP A 303 11.94 6.94 2.36
N GLU A 304 12.22 8.21 2.12
CA GLU A 304 11.68 9.34 2.87
C GLU A 304 10.40 9.83 2.18
N LEU A 305 9.32 9.89 2.95
CA LEU A 305 7.99 10.33 2.56
C LEU A 305 7.51 11.41 3.54
N TYR A 306 6.53 12.20 3.12
CA TYR A 306 5.86 13.15 4.02
C TYR A 306 4.37 12.92 4.01
N SER A 307 3.75 12.97 5.19
CA SER A 307 2.30 12.97 5.34
C SER A 307 1.82 14.29 5.94
N ASP A 308 0.55 14.64 5.70
CA ASP A 308 -0.05 15.84 6.27
C ASP A 308 -1.49 15.60 6.75
N ASP A 309 -1.63 15.28 8.04
CA ASP A 309 -2.91 15.01 8.70
C ASP A 309 -3.50 16.27 9.37
N SER A 310 -3.09 17.46 8.94
CA SER A 310 -3.45 18.76 9.55
C SER A 310 -4.89 19.22 9.23
N ARG A 311 -5.85 18.31 9.38
CA ARG A 311 -7.29 18.58 9.27
C ARG A 311 -7.70 19.76 10.15
N GLY A 312 -8.46 20.69 9.58
CA GLY A 312 -8.97 21.86 10.30
C GLY A 312 -7.97 23.02 10.40
N TYR A 313 -6.77 22.89 9.83
CA TYR A 313 -5.84 23.99 9.65
C TYR A 313 -6.01 24.63 8.28
N SER A 314 -5.78 25.94 8.19
CA SER A 314 -5.96 26.71 6.95
C SER A 314 -4.99 26.27 5.85
N GLY A 315 -5.44 26.37 4.60
CA GLY A 315 -4.64 26.06 3.42
C GLY A 315 -4.80 24.61 2.96
N MET A 316 -4.33 24.33 1.75
CA MET A 316 -4.30 22.97 1.22
C MET A 316 -3.26 22.12 1.95
N ASP A 317 -3.50 20.82 1.99
CA ASP A 317 -2.52 19.81 2.37
C ASP A 317 -1.20 19.99 1.62
N LYS A 318 -0.06 19.80 2.28
CA LYS A 318 1.27 19.85 1.65
C LYS A 318 1.71 18.50 1.07
N ALA A 319 1.15 17.41 1.58
CA ALA A 319 1.47 16.03 1.18
C ALA A 319 0.22 15.13 1.34
N PRO A 320 0.22 13.88 0.84
CA PRO A 320 -0.85 12.92 1.13
C PRO A 320 -1.08 12.73 2.64
N THR A 321 -2.28 12.36 3.06
CA THR A 321 -2.54 12.02 4.48
C THR A 321 -1.93 10.66 4.84
N SER A 322 -1.78 10.37 6.14
CA SER A 322 -1.34 9.04 6.60
C SER A 322 -2.31 7.94 6.15
N ARG A 323 -3.60 8.23 6.15
CA ARG A 323 -4.64 7.31 5.72
C ARG A 323 -4.68 7.16 4.19
N ASP A 324 -4.27 8.17 3.42
CA ASP A 324 -4.04 8.04 1.98
C ASP A 324 -2.96 7.00 1.70
N TYR A 325 -1.81 7.08 2.41
CA TYR A 325 -0.73 6.11 2.27
C TYR A 325 -1.13 4.69 2.69
N PHE A 326 -1.86 4.54 3.79
CA PHE A 326 -2.36 3.24 4.22
C PHE A 326 -3.29 2.64 3.15
N THR A 327 -4.28 3.42 2.68
CA THR A 327 -5.28 2.98 1.71
C THR A 327 -4.67 2.65 0.35
N VAL A 328 -3.78 3.51 -0.16
CA VAL A 328 -3.12 3.29 -1.45
C VAL A 328 -2.10 2.15 -1.36
N GLY A 329 -1.42 1.97 -0.21
CA GLY A 329 -0.55 0.85 0.06
C GLY A 329 -1.29 -0.48 -0.03
N THR A 330 -2.49 -0.58 0.54
CA THR A 330 -3.35 -1.77 0.40
C THR A 330 -3.76 -2.02 -1.05
N SER A 331 -4.10 -0.95 -1.77
CA SER A 331 -4.47 -1.03 -3.19
C SER A 331 -3.31 -1.50 -4.06
N PHE A 332 -2.11 -1.00 -3.79
CA PHE A 332 -0.88 -1.43 -4.44
C PHE A 332 -0.49 -2.86 -4.09
N CYS A 333 -0.75 -3.30 -2.86
CA CYS A 333 -0.43 -4.65 -2.42
C CYS A 333 -1.23 -5.65 -3.26
N LEU A 334 -2.54 -5.40 -3.39
CA LEU A 334 -3.42 -6.24 -4.22
C LEU A 334 -3.02 -6.19 -5.70
N MET A 335 -2.58 -5.03 -6.21
CA MET A 335 -2.04 -4.93 -7.57
C MET A 335 -0.77 -5.78 -7.78
N SER A 336 0.15 -5.82 -6.81
CA SER A 336 1.31 -6.71 -6.87
C SER A 336 0.89 -8.18 -6.87
N GLN A 337 -0.13 -8.55 -6.08
CA GLN A 337 -0.65 -9.91 -6.07
C GLN A 337 -1.32 -10.29 -7.40
N LEU A 338 -2.08 -9.36 -7.99
CA LEU A 338 -2.66 -9.53 -9.32
C LEU A 338 -1.57 -9.71 -10.38
N ALA A 339 -0.45 -8.99 -10.29
CA ALA A 339 0.67 -9.10 -11.21
C ALA A 339 1.35 -10.48 -11.13
N ILE A 340 1.76 -10.90 -9.93
CA ILE A 340 2.47 -12.18 -9.77
C ILE A 340 1.54 -13.38 -10.04
N ASN A 341 0.28 -13.29 -9.63
CA ASN A 341 -0.68 -14.36 -9.86
C ASN A 341 -1.07 -14.46 -11.35
N LYS A 342 -1.01 -13.36 -12.12
CA LYS A 342 -1.18 -13.39 -13.58
C LYS A 342 -0.11 -14.28 -14.21
N MET A 343 1.14 -14.20 -13.76
CA MET A 343 2.23 -15.05 -14.24
C MET A 343 1.96 -16.54 -13.95
N LEU A 344 1.43 -16.86 -12.76
CA LEU A 344 1.06 -18.22 -12.37
C LEU A 344 -0.08 -18.79 -13.23
N PHE A 345 -1.14 -18.00 -13.43
CA PHE A 345 -2.32 -18.40 -14.21
C PHE A 345 -2.03 -18.47 -15.72
N GLN A 346 -1.14 -17.62 -16.23
CA GLN A 346 -0.69 -17.69 -17.62
C GLN A 346 -0.02 -19.03 -17.94
N LYS A 347 0.77 -19.60 -17.01
CA LYS A 347 1.34 -20.95 -17.17
C LYS A 347 0.27 -22.07 -17.24
N GLN A 348 -0.95 -21.77 -16.78
CA GLN A 348 -2.10 -22.68 -16.83
C GLN A 348 -3.00 -22.41 -18.05
N GLY A 349 -2.58 -21.54 -18.97
CA GLY A 349 -3.36 -21.19 -20.16
C GLY A 349 -4.46 -20.15 -19.92
N VAL A 350 -4.45 -19.45 -18.78
CA VAL A 350 -5.41 -18.39 -18.47
C VAL A 350 -4.78 -17.03 -18.79
N GLU A 351 -5.27 -16.37 -19.85
CA GLU A 351 -4.73 -15.09 -20.29
C GLU A 351 -5.44 -13.91 -19.63
N ILE A 352 -4.75 -13.17 -18.78
CA ILE A 352 -5.24 -11.91 -18.18
C ILE A 352 -4.69 -10.72 -18.97
N LYS A 353 -5.55 -9.98 -19.67
CA LYS A 353 -5.14 -8.84 -20.50
C LYS A 353 -4.79 -7.63 -19.64
N ASN A 354 -5.70 -7.25 -18.76
CA ASN A 354 -5.52 -6.09 -17.88
C ASN A 354 -6.23 -6.33 -16.53
N TYR A 355 -5.79 -5.60 -15.51
CA TYR A 355 -6.43 -5.59 -14.20
C TYR A 355 -6.21 -4.26 -13.50
N ARG A 356 -7.12 -3.93 -12.59
CA ARG A 356 -6.95 -2.84 -11.62
C ARG A 356 -7.76 -3.08 -10.35
N VAL A 357 -7.54 -2.22 -9.38
CA VAL A 357 -8.21 -2.23 -8.08
C VAL A 357 -8.83 -0.86 -7.84
N GLU A 358 -10.06 -0.88 -7.33
CA GLU A 358 -10.70 0.29 -6.72
C GLU A 358 -11.01 -0.03 -5.26
N HIS A 359 -10.65 0.87 -4.36
CA HIS A 359 -11.01 0.78 -2.94
C HIS A 359 -11.78 2.00 -2.46
N GLN A 360 -12.63 1.80 -1.46
CA GLN A 360 -13.04 2.84 -0.52
C GLN A 360 -12.83 2.33 0.91
N PHE A 361 -12.16 3.12 1.73
CA PHE A 361 -11.99 2.88 3.16
C PHE A 361 -12.78 3.92 3.92
N ASN A 362 -13.62 3.47 4.86
CA ASN A 362 -14.50 4.35 5.63
C ASN A 362 -13.95 4.52 7.04
N TYR A 363 -13.16 5.57 7.25
CA TYR A 363 -12.65 5.91 8.58
C TYR A 363 -13.60 6.84 9.31
N GLN A 364 -13.71 6.63 10.62
CA GLN A 364 -14.45 7.51 11.53
C GLN A 364 -13.58 7.85 12.74
N GLN A 365 -13.76 9.06 13.28
CA GLN A 365 -13.33 9.38 14.64
C GLN A 365 -14.46 10.06 15.41
N ASP A 366 -14.90 9.45 16.50
CA ASP A 366 -15.91 10.01 17.39
C ASP A 366 -15.29 10.97 18.38
N ASN A 367 -16.10 11.93 18.88
CA ASN A 367 -15.70 12.89 19.91
C ASN A 367 -14.35 13.57 19.59
N PHE A 368 -14.20 14.01 18.33
CA PHE A 368 -12.95 14.50 17.79
C PHE A 368 -12.35 15.63 18.64
N MET A 369 -11.04 15.53 18.94
CA MET A 369 -10.31 16.48 19.79
C MET A 369 -10.85 16.60 21.23
N THR A 370 -11.38 15.51 21.79
CA THR A 370 -11.77 15.42 23.21
C THR A 370 -11.14 14.21 23.90
N PRO A 371 -11.14 14.14 25.25
CA PRO A 371 -10.57 13.00 25.98
C PRO A 371 -11.24 11.64 25.70
N THR A 372 -12.43 11.61 25.11
CA THR A 372 -13.17 10.39 24.78
C THR A 372 -13.14 10.07 23.29
N MET A 373 -12.13 10.59 22.57
CA MET A 373 -11.94 10.34 21.15
C MET A 373 -11.67 8.85 20.88
N THR A 374 -12.41 8.29 19.93
CA THR A 374 -12.23 6.92 19.44
C THR A 374 -12.13 6.93 17.92
N GLY A 375 -11.36 6.03 17.33
CA GLY A 375 -11.20 5.91 15.89
C GLY A 375 -11.59 4.52 15.41
N HIS A 376 -12.20 4.45 14.23
CA HIS A 376 -12.73 3.21 13.66
C HIS A 376 -12.41 3.15 12.16
N LEU A 377 -12.19 1.93 11.66
CA LEU A 377 -12.33 1.60 10.24
C LEU A 377 -13.61 0.78 10.08
N ASP A 378 -14.69 1.45 9.68
CA ASP A 378 -16.03 0.86 9.74
C ASP A 378 -16.20 -0.28 8.71
N ASP A 379 -15.80 -0.02 7.47
CA ASP A 379 -15.84 -0.98 6.37
C ASP A 379 -14.91 -0.60 5.22
N VAL A 380 -14.65 -1.58 4.36
CA VAL A 380 -13.90 -1.42 3.12
C VAL A 380 -14.71 -1.96 1.94
N ILE A 381 -14.75 -1.19 0.85
CA ILE A 381 -15.26 -1.64 -0.45
C ILE A 381 -14.04 -1.99 -1.31
N THR A 382 -13.98 -3.22 -1.82
CA THR A 382 -12.95 -3.68 -2.75
C THR A 382 -13.56 -4.11 -4.07
N ARG A 383 -13.01 -3.61 -5.18
CA ARG A 383 -13.40 -4.00 -6.52
C ARG A 383 -12.17 -4.38 -7.32
N VAL A 384 -12.12 -5.64 -7.75
CA VAL A 384 -11.08 -6.15 -8.64
C VAL A 384 -11.66 -6.18 -10.05
N ILE A 385 -11.11 -5.35 -10.93
CA ILE A 385 -11.57 -5.23 -12.32
C ILE A 385 -10.58 -5.96 -13.22
N VAL A 386 -11.07 -6.87 -14.06
CA VAL A 386 -10.22 -7.70 -14.92
C VAL A 386 -10.75 -7.73 -16.36
N THR A 387 -9.85 -7.57 -17.34
CA THR A 387 -10.12 -7.88 -18.75
C THR A 387 -9.47 -9.21 -19.11
N SER A 388 -10.23 -10.12 -19.68
CA SER A 388 -9.72 -11.43 -20.12
C SER A 388 -10.70 -12.09 -21.10
N ASP A 389 -10.16 -12.87 -22.04
CA ASP A 389 -10.95 -13.76 -22.91
C ASP A 389 -11.08 -15.18 -22.31
N ALA A 390 -10.44 -15.43 -21.17
CA ALA A 390 -10.51 -16.73 -20.49
C ALA A 390 -11.91 -16.97 -19.91
N PRO A 391 -12.29 -18.24 -19.65
CA PRO A 391 -13.55 -18.55 -19.00
C PRO A 391 -13.72 -17.80 -17.67
N GLU A 392 -14.93 -17.29 -17.42
CA GLU A 392 -15.26 -16.46 -16.26
C GLU A 392 -14.83 -17.11 -14.92
N GLU A 393 -14.99 -18.43 -14.79
CA GLU A 393 -14.54 -19.18 -13.62
C GLU A 393 -13.03 -19.07 -13.38
N ALA A 394 -12.23 -19.13 -14.45
CA ALA A 394 -10.78 -19.03 -14.36
C ALA A 394 -10.35 -17.62 -13.93
N VAL A 395 -11.00 -16.59 -14.46
CA VAL A 395 -10.76 -15.17 -14.09
C VAL A 395 -11.15 -14.92 -12.64
N ASN A 396 -12.29 -15.48 -12.20
CA ASN A 396 -12.71 -15.41 -10.80
C ASN A 396 -11.71 -16.10 -9.87
N ASN A 397 -11.21 -17.28 -10.24
CA ASN A 397 -10.20 -18.00 -9.45
C ASN A 397 -8.89 -17.20 -9.34
N TYR A 398 -8.46 -16.57 -10.44
CA TYR A 398 -7.33 -15.65 -10.44
C TYR A 398 -7.53 -14.47 -9.47
N ALA A 399 -8.67 -13.77 -9.55
CA ALA A 399 -8.93 -12.63 -8.69
C ALA A 399 -9.08 -13.03 -7.21
N LYS A 400 -9.80 -14.12 -6.91
CA LYS A 400 -9.96 -14.66 -5.54
C LYS A 400 -8.63 -15.08 -4.91
N GLN A 401 -7.76 -15.74 -5.68
CA GLN A 401 -6.44 -16.10 -5.19
C GLN A 401 -5.59 -14.84 -4.93
N SER A 402 -5.66 -13.83 -5.80
CA SER A 402 -4.93 -12.57 -5.61
C SER A 402 -5.40 -11.80 -4.37
N LEU A 403 -6.71 -11.81 -4.07
CA LEU A 403 -7.27 -11.27 -2.84
C LEU A 403 -6.71 -11.98 -1.60
N ARG A 404 -6.68 -13.32 -1.60
CA ARG A 404 -6.12 -14.12 -0.51
C ARG A 404 -4.61 -13.94 -0.31
N MET A 405 -3.89 -13.56 -1.36
CA MET A 405 -2.46 -13.27 -1.30
C MET A 405 -2.15 -11.87 -0.76
N CYS A 406 -3.12 -10.96 -0.71
CA CYS A 406 -2.88 -9.56 -0.37
C CYS A 406 -2.63 -9.42 1.14
N PHE A 407 -1.37 -9.26 1.53
CA PHE A 407 -0.97 -9.07 2.93
C PHE A 407 -1.76 -7.96 3.64
N ALA A 408 -1.78 -6.77 3.02
CA ALA A 408 -2.46 -5.60 3.59
C ALA A 408 -3.97 -5.82 3.67
N GLY A 409 -4.57 -6.46 2.66
CA GLY A 409 -5.99 -6.81 2.69
C GLY A 409 -6.32 -7.82 3.79
N GLU A 410 -5.44 -8.81 3.99
CA GLU A 410 -5.58 -9.81 5.05
C GLU A 410 -5.49 -9.17 6.45
N GLY A 411 -4.53 -8.27 6.67
CA GLY A 411 -4.35 -7.60 7.96
C GLY A 411 -5.51 -6.67 8.35
N ILE A 412 -6.35 -6.27 7.38
CA ILE A 412 -7.59 -5.50 7.64
C ILE A 412 -8.78 -6.44 7.82
N GLN A 413 -8.84 -7.53 7.04
CA GLN A 413 -9.95 -8.47 7.09
C GLN A 413 -9.97 -9.27 8.40
N ASN A 414 -8.80 -9.60 8.93
CA ASN A 414 -8.62 -10.44 10.11
C ASN A 414 -7.99 -9.67 11.27
N GLU A 415 -8.05 -10.25 12.47
CA GLU A 415 -7.38 -9.72 13.65
C GLU A 415 -5.86 -9.94 13.52
N THR A 416 -5.10 -8.86 13.45
CA THR A 416 -3.64 -8.86 13.46
C THR A 416 -3.13 -8.76 14.90
N GLU A 417 -2.05 -9.47 15.26
CA GLU A 417 -1.42 -9.29 16.57
C GLU A 417 -0.83 -7.88 16.68
N MET A 418 -1.30 -7.10 17.66
CA MET A 418 -0.82 -5.74 17.91
C MET A 418 0.02 -5.69 19.18
N GLU A 419 1.27 -5.24 19.06
CA GLU A 419 2.14 -4.92 20.18
C GLU A 419 2.47 -3.43 20.15
N THR A 420 2.05 -2.67 21.17
CA THR A 420 2.41 -1.25 21.27
C THR A 420 3.08 -0.97 22.60
N ASN A 421 4.30 -0.46 22.55
CA ASN A 421 5.08 -0.05 23.71
C ASN A 421 5.21 1.48 23.74
N ILE A 422 5.38 2.06 24.93
CA ILE A 422 5.69 3.48 25.08
C ILE A 422 6.94 3.65 25.94
N TYR A 423 7.87 4.47 25.47
CA TYR A 423 9.15 4.75 26.10
C TYR A 423 9.17 6.22 26.50
N LEU A 424 9.43 6.48 27.78
CA LEU A 424 9.66 7.82 28.32
C LEU A 424 11.15 7.98 28.63
N ASN A 425 11.81 8.91 27.93
CA ASN A 425 13.24 9.19 28.11
C ASN A 425 14.11 7.93 28.02
N GLY A 426 13.82 7.08 27.02
CA GLY A 426 14.54 5.82 26.76
C GLY A 426 14.18 4.64 27.68
N LYS A 427 13.19 4.79 28.58
CA LYS A 427 12.73 3.71 29.47
C LYS A 427 11.30 3.32 29.15
N ILE A 428 11.03 2.03 29.04
CA ILE A 428 9.68 1.52 28.86
C ILE A 428 8.80 1.92 30.06
N VAL A 429 7.63 2.47 29.78
CA VAL A 429 6.57 2.71 30.76
C VAL A 429 5.61 1.52 30.67
N LYS A 430 5.40 0.85 31.81
CA LYS A 430 4.54 -0.34 31.90
C LYS A 430 3.09 0.03 32.14
#